data_AF-A0A522NTI5-F1
#
_entry.id   AF-A0A522NTI5-F1
#
_cell.length_a   1.000
_cell.length_b   1.000
_cell.length_c   1.000
_cell.angle_alpha   90.00
_cell.angle_beta   90.00
_cell.angle_gamma   90.00
#
_symmetry.space_group_name_H-M   'P 1'
#
loop_
_entity.id
_entity.type
_entity.pdbx_description
1 polymer ?
#
loop_
_entity_poly.entity_id
_entity_poly.type
_entity_poly.pdbx_seq_one_letter_code
_entity_poly.pdbx_strand_id
1 'polypeptide(L)'
;MSMLDVVALVVAVVAIGFGVVAVVRARSAEDKAGAAAMAAAHARERAESAAEDAAQAIERAGAARGDAATALDQATRARQGVVQAQANAAAAHQDAEQARADAERARLDAETATGALDTVRRSIGSVGAVGSTSAGESVEASAPVDPVAWKLEQVKPMIWLVRNTGSSTARSALLTDATQPPKFVRPDEVIPRAVPPGDHLQFRVQTTRGGPPPRVRVMWREDGATEPKTFDVTMLAE
;
A
#
# COMPACT_ATOMS: atom_id res chain seq x y z
N MET A 1 101.52 -44.80 -26.54
CA MET A 1 100.10 -45.00 -26.25
C MET A 1 99.64 -46.18 -27.10
N SER A 2 99.20 -47.26 -26.47
CA SER A 2 98.78 -48.47 -27.18
C SER A 2 97.39 -48.28 -27.80
N MET A 3 97.05 -49.04 -28.83
CA MET A 3 95.70 -49.02 -29.44
C MET A 3 94.59 -49.27 -28.40
N LEU A 4 94.91 -50.05 -27.36
CA LEU A 4 94.02 -50.38 -26.25
C LEU A 4 93.74 -49.16 -25.36
N ASP A 5 94.74 -48.30 -25.13
CA ASP A 5 94.58 -47.04 -24.38
C ASP A 5 93.65 -46.07 -25.12
N VAL A 6 93.73 -46.03 -26.45
CA VAL A 6 92.85 -45.19 -27.30
C VAL A 6 91.40 -45.70 -27.24
N VAL A 7 91.20 -47.01 -27.34
CA VAL A 7 89.86 -47.62 -27.22
C VAL A 7 89.27 -47.38 -25.82
N ALA A 8 90.07 -47.56 -24.76
CA ALA A 8 89.64 -47.30 -23.39
C ALA A 8 89.25 -45.83 -23.17
N LEU A 9 90.01 -44.89 -23.74
CA LEU A 9 89.69 -43.46 -23.69
C LEU A 9 88.37 -43.15 -24.41
N VAL A 10 88.14 -43.71 -25.60
CA VAL A 10 86.89 -43.51 -26.35
C VAL A 10 85.69 -44.06 -25.57
N VAL A 11 85.80 -45.25 -24.99
CA VAL A 11 84.72 -45.83 -24.16
C VAL A 11 84.44 -44.97 -22.93
N ALA A 12 85.49 -44.46 -22.26
CA ALA A 12 85.33 -43.58 -21.11
C ALA A 12 84.60 -42.27 -21.47
N VAL A 13 84.97 -41.65 -22.60
CA VAL A 13 84.30 -40.43 -23.09
C VAL A 13 82.84 -40.69 -23.44
N VAL A 14 82.53 -41.81 -24.10
CA VAL A 14 81.15 -42.20 -24.43
C VAL A 14 80.34 -42.45 -23.15
N ALA A 15 80.89 -43.15 -22.17
CA ALA A 15 80.24 -43.42 -20.89
C ALA A 15 79.93 -42.12 -20.13
N ILE A 16 80.87 -41.16 -20.11
CA ILE A 16 80.65 -39.83 -19.54
C ILE A 16 79.53 -39.09 -20.30
N GLY A 17 79.52 -39.17 -21.64
CA GLY A 17 78.47 -38.58 -22.48
C GLY A 17 77.08 -39.10 -22.14
N PHE A 18 76.91 -40.43 -21.99
CA PHE A 18 75.64 -41.02 -21.55
C PHE A 18 75.26 -40.60 -20.14
N GLY A 19 76.22 -40.51 -19.21
CA GLY A 19 75.99 -40.02 -17.85
C GLY A 19 75.45 -38.59 -17.81
N VAL A 20 76.02 -37.67 -18.61
CA VAL A 20 75.56 -36.28 -18.72
C VAL A 20 74.13 -36.22 -19.29
N VAL A 21 73.84 -36.99 -20.35
CA VAL A 21 72.49 -37.04 -20.95
C VAL A 21 71.47 -37.57 -19.94
N ALA A 22 71.82 -38.59 -19.15
CA ALA A 22 70.94 -39.13 -18.12
C ALA A 22 70.63 -38.09 -17.02
N VAL A 23 71.65 -37.35 -16.55
CA VAL A 23 71.46 -36.28 -15.54
C VAL A 23 70.61 -35.13 -16.09
N VAL A 24 70.83 -34.71 -17.33
CA VAL A 24 70.01 -33.65 -17.97
C VAL A 24 68.55 -34.11 -18.11
N ARG A 25 68.31 -35.37 -18.49
CA ARG A 25 66.94 -35.92 -18.55
C ARG A 25 66.29 -36.03 -17.18
N ALA A 26 67.03 -36.44 -16.15
CA ALA A 26 66.53 -36.51 -14.78
C ALA A 26 66.10 -35.12 -14.28
N ARG A 27 66.96 -34.11 -14.45
CA ARG A 27 66.63 -32.71 -14.09
C ARG A 27 65.43 -32.18 -14.87
N SER A 28 65.37 -32.44 -16.18
CA SER A 28 64.21 -32.04 -17.00
C SER A 28 62.91 -32.72 -16.55
N ALA A 29 62.98 -33.96 -16.03
CA ALA A 29 61.83 -34.65 -15.47
C ALA A 29 61.40 -34.05 -14.13
N GLU A 30 62.35 -33.68 -13.26
CA GLU A 30 62.10 -32.98 -12.00
C GLU A 30 61.43 -31.62 -12.22
N ASP A 31 61.95 -30.81 -13.15
CA ASP A 31 61.37 -29.50 -13.50
C ASP A 31 59.92 -29.64 -14.01
N LYS A 32 59.68 -30.64 -14.87
CA LYS A 32 58.34 -30.95 -15.38
C LYS A 32 57.39 -31.44 -14.29
N ALA A 33 57.88 -32.26 -13.36
CA ALA A 33 57.09 -32.74 -12.23
C ALA A 33 56.73 -31.58 -11.28
N GLY A 34 57.68 -30.66 -11.01
CA GLY A 34 57.43 -29.46 -10.23
C GLY A 34 56.41 -28.53 -10.89
N ALA A 35 56.54 -28.28 -12.20
CA ALA A 35 55.57 -27.50 -12.96
C ALA A 35 54.17 -28.14 -12.95
N ALA A 36 54.08 -29.47 -13.09
CA ALA A 36 52.82 -30.21 -13.01
C ALA A 36 52.18 -30.13 -11.60
N ALA A 37 52.99 -30.22 -10.53
CA ALA A 37 52.50 -30.08 -9.16
C ALA A 37 51.93 -28.68 -8.89
N MET A 38 52.62 -27.62 -9.35
CA MET A 38 52.11 -26.25 -9.23
C MET A 38 50.83 -26.04 -10.05
N ALA A 39 50.77 -26.58 -11.28
CA ALA A 39 49.57 -26.52 -12.10
C ALA A 39 48.38 -27.22 -11.43
N ALA A 40 48.61 -28.38 -10.78
CA ALA A 40 47.59 -29.09 -10.03
C ALA A 40 47.12 -28.31 -8.79
N ALA A 41 48.04 -27.66 -8.07
CA ALA A 41 47.70 -26.81 -6.93
C ALA A 41 46.82 -25.62 -7.35
N HIS A 42 47.18 -24.92 -8.42
CA HIS A 42 46.37 -23.83 -8.97
C HIS A 42 45.02 -24.31 -9.50
N ALA A 43 44.96 -25.48 -10.13
CA ALA A 43 43.70 -26.06 -10.58
C ALA A 43 42.77 -26.36 -9.41
N ARG A 44 43.32 -26.85 -8.28
CA ARG A 44 42.57 -27.10 -7.05
C ARG A 44 42.04 -25.80 -6.43
N GLU A 45 42.88 -24.79 -6.28
CA GLU A 45 42.49 -23.48 -5.75
C GLU A 45 41.36 -22.85 -6.58
N ARG A 46 41.46 -22.90 -7.92
CA ARG A 46 40.38 -22.44 -8.81
C ARG A 46 39.11 -23.25 -8.65
N ALA A 47 39.20 -24.57 -8.45
CA ALA A 47 38.03 -25.41 -8.24
C ALA A 47 37.33 -25.10 -6.91
N GLU A 48 38.11 -24.84 -5.84
CA GLU A 48 37.60 -24.43 -4.53
C GLU A 48 36.89 -23.06 -4.63
N SER A 49 37.53 -22.06 -5.25
CA SER A 49 36.91 -20.75 -5.50
C SER A 49 35.64 -20.85 -6.35
N ALA A 50 35.64 -21.66 -7.41
CA ALA A 50 34.44 -21.87 -8.24
C ALA A 50 33.29 -22.56 -7.48
N ALA A 51 33.62 -23.45 -6.53
CA ALA A 51 32.62 -24.10 -5.69
C ALA A 51 31.98 -23.11 -4.70
N GLU A 52 32.77 -22.20 -4.13
CA GLU A 52 32.27 -21.11 -3.27
C GLU A 52 31.35 -20.16 -4.05
N ASP A 53 31.76 -19.74 -5.27
CA ASP A 53 30.93 -18.91 -6.14
C ASP A 53 29.60 -19.60 -6.49
N ALA A 54 29.64 -20.90 -6.78
CA ALA A 54 28.44 -21.70 -7.04
C ALA A 54 27.53 -21.78 -5.81
N ALA A 55 28.08 -21.95 -4.61
CA ALA A 55 27.30 -21.96 -3.38
C ALA A 55 26.60 -20.62 -3.14
N GLN A 56 27.31 -19.50 -3.32
CA GLN A 56 26.73 -18.15 -3.23
C GLN A 56 25.64 -17.93 -4.27
N ALA A 57 25.82 -18.42 -5.50
CA ALA A 57 24.80 -18.31 -6.55
C ALA A 57 23.53 -19.09 -6.20
N ILE A 58 23.66 -20.28 -5.61
CA ILE A 58 22.53 -21.09 -5.14
C ILE A 58 21.78 -20.37 -4.02
N GLU A 59 22.50 -19.79 -3.05
CA GLU A 59 21.90 -19.03 -1.95
C GLU A 59 21.12 -17.81 -2.46
N ARG A 60 21.72 -17.01 -3.36
CA ARG A 60 21.06 -15.86 -3.99
C ARG A 60 19.83 -16.27 -4.79
N ALA A 61 19.89 -17.39 -5.51
CA ALA A 61 18.74 -17.94 -6.22
C ALA A 61 17.63 -18.40 -5.26
N GLY A 62 18.00 -18.95 -4.10
CA GLY A 62 17.06 -19.29 -3.03
C GLY A 62 16.35 -18.06 -2.46
N ALA A 63 17.10 -17.01 -2.14
CA ALA A 63 16.54 -15.74 -1.67
C ALA A 63 15.59 -15.13 -2.71
N ALA A 64 16.01 -15.05 -3.98
CA ALA A 64 15.18 -14.52 -5.06
C ALA A 64 13.87 -15.31 -5.26
N ARG A 65 13.89 -16.64 -5.07
CA ARG A 65 12.65 -17.46 -5.08
C ARG A 65 11.74 -17.15 -3.91
N GLY A 66 12.29 -16.92 -2.71
CA GLY A 66 11.52 -16.50 -1.54
C GLY A 66 10.85 -15.14 -1.72
N ASP A 67 11.60 -14.18 -2.26
CA ASP A 67 11.09 -12.84 -2.58
C ASP A 67 9.96 -12.91 -3.63
N ALA A 68 10.14 -13.71 -4.69
CA ALA A 68 9.13 -13.93 -5.71
C ALA A 68 7.85 -14.57 -5.15
N ALA A 69 7.97 -15.54 -4.24
CA ALA A 69 6.82 -16.16 -3.58
C ALA A 69 6.06 -15.15 -2.71
N THR A 70 6.79 -14.30 -1.96
CA THR A 70 6.20 -13.24 -1.15
C THR A 70 5.47 -12.21 -2.01
N ALA A 71 6.07 -11.80 -3.13
CA ALA A 71 5.44 -10.88 -4.08
C ALA A 71 4.15 -11.46 -4.69
N LEU A 72 4.14 -12.76 -5.01
CA LEU A 72 2.95 -13.44 -5.54
C LEU A 72 1.79 -13.46 -4.53
N ASP A 73 2.10 -13.76 -3.26
CA ASP A 73 1.12 -13.74 -2.17
C ASP A 73 0.54 -12.33 -1.95
N GLN A 74 1.39 -11.30 -1.94
CA GLN A 74 0.95 -9.90 -1.87
C GLN A 74 0.05 -9.51 -3.06
N ALA A 75 0.44 -9.87 -4.29
CA ALA A 75 -0.36 -9.61 -5.49
C ALA A 75 -1.72 -10.32 -5.44
N THR A 76 -1.77 -11.54 -4.90
CA THR A 76 -3.01 -12.30 -4.73
C THR A 76 -3.94 -11.62 -3.73
N ARG A 77 -3.42 -11.19 -2.57
CA ARG A 77 -4.21 -10.42 -1.58
C ARG A 77 -4.71 -9.10 -2.15
N ALA A 78 -3.88 -8.39 -2.93
CA ALA A 78 -4.28 -7.15 -3.59
C ALA A 78 -5.43 -7.39 -4.58
N ARG A 79 -5.36 -8.45 -5.39
CA ARG A 79 -6.45 -8.84 -6.31
C ARG A 79 -7.75 -9.15 -5.57
N GLN A 80 -7.68 -9.89 -4.46
CA GLN A 80 -8.85 -10.16 -3.63
C GLN A 80 -9.45 -8.87 -3.07
N GLY A 81 -8.61 -7.92 -2.64
CA GLY A 81 -9.04 -6.60 -2.19
C GLY A 81 -9.78 -5.81 -3.28
N VAL A 82 -9.31 -5.85 -4.53
CA VAL A 82 -9.98 -5.21 -5.67
C VAL A 82 -11.35 -5.84 -5.94
N VAL A 83 -11.44 -7.17 -5.94
CA VAL A 83 -12.72 -7.88 -6.13
C VAL A 83 -13.71 -7.50 -5.03
N GLN A 84 -13.28 -7.44 -3.77
CA GLN A 84 -14.14 -7.01 -2.67
C GLN A 84 -14.58 -5.54 -2.82
N ALA A 85 -13.67 -4.66 -3.25
CA ALA A 85 -14.00 -3.25 -3.48
C ALA A 85 -15.03 -3.10 -4.62
N GLN A 86 -14.91 -3.89 -5.69
CA GLN A 86 -15.88 -3.92 -6.77
C GLN A 86 -17.25 -4.41 -6.31
N ALA A 87 -17.29 -5.47 -5.48
CA ALA A 87 -18.53 -5.96 -4.90
C ALA A 87 -19.20 -4.90 -4.01
N ASN A 88 -18.42 -4.20 -3.18
CA ASN A 88 -18.92 -3.12 -2.33
C ASN A 88 -19.44 -1.93 -3.16
N ALA A 89 -18.75 -1.59 -4.25
CA ALA A 89 -19.19 -0.52 -5.15
C ALA A 89 -20.49 -0.88 -5.88
N ALA A 90 -20.65 -2.14 -6.32
CA ALA A 90 -21.87 -2.62 -6.92
C ALA A 90 -23.06 -2.59 -5.93
N ALA A 91 -22.83 -3.00 -4.68
CA ALA A 91 -23.84 -2.89 -3.62
C ALA A 91 -24.23 -1.43 -3.35
N ALA A 92 -23.26 -0.52 -3.26
CA ALA A 92 -23.53 0.90 -3.06
C ALA A 92 -24.32 1.52 -4.24
N HIS A 93 -24.09 1.06 -5.47
CA HIS A 93 -24.87 1.48 -6.63
C HIS A 93 -26.33 1.03 -6.52
N GLN A 94 -26.57 -0.21 -6.12
CA GLN A 94 -27.92 -0.74 -5.90
C GLN A 94 -28.65 0.02 -4.78
N ASP A 95 -27.97 0.27 -3.65
CA ASP A 95 -28.51 1.06 -2.55
C ASP A 95 -28.91 2.48 -3.02
N ALA A 96 -28.08 3.11 -3.86
CA ALA A 96 -28.35 4.43 -4.41
C ALA A 96 -29.53 4.44 -5.39
N GLU A 97 -29.68 3.40 -6.22
CA GLU A 97 -30.84 3.25 -7.10
C GLU A 97 -32.13 3.07 -6.30
N GLN A 98 -32.08 2.28 -5.23
CA GLN A 98 -33.24 2.07 -4.36
C GLN A 98 -33.63 3.36 -3.63
N ALA A 99 -32.66 4.11 -3.09
CA ALA A 99 -32.92 5.41 -2.46
C ALA A 99 -33.54 6.42 -3.44
N ARG A 100 -33.14 6.39 -4.72
CA ARG A 100 -33.76 7.22 -5.77
C ARG A 100 -35.21 6.82 -6.05
N ALA A 101 -35.49 5.52 -6.11
CA ALA A 101 -36.85 5.02 -6.31
C ALA A 101 -37.76 5.39 -5.13
N ASP A 102 -37.26 5.26 -3.89
CA ASP A 102 -37.98 5.65 -2.67
C ASP A 102 -38.24 7.16 -2.62
N ALA A 103 -37.26 7.98 -3.01
CA ALA A 103 -37.43 9.44 -3.08
C ALA A 103 -38.48 9.85 -4.12
N GLU A 104 -38.50 9.22 -5.30
CA GLU A 104 -39.52 9.50 -6.32
C GLU A 104 -40.92 9.10 -5.83
N ARG A 105 -41.02 7.97 -5.13
CA ARG A 105 -42.29 7.52 -4.53
C ARG A 105 -42.79 8.50 -3.46
N ALA A 106 -41.90 8.96 -2.58
CA ALA A 106 -42.23 9.98 -1.59
C ALA A 106 -42.67 11.31 -2.24
N ARG A 107 -42.08 11.67 -3.39
CA ARG A 107 -42.49 12.87 -4.14
C ARG A 107 -43.91 12.73 -4.67
N LEU A 108 -44.24 11.60 -5.30
CA LEU A 108 -45.59 11.32 -5.81
C LEU A 108 -46.64 11.28 -4.69
N ASP A 109 -46.29 10.71 -3.53
CA ASP A 109 -47.16 10.68 -2.35
C ASP A 109 -47.41 12.10 -1.81
N ALA A 110 -46.38 12.95 -1.78
CA ALA A 110 -46.50 14.35 -1.37
C ALA A 110 -47.33 15.19 -2.36
N GLU A 111 -47.16 14.98 -3.67
CA GLU A 111 -48.00 15.61 -4.72
C GLU A 111 -49.47 15.20 -4.54
N THR A 112 -49.72 13.91 -4.27
CA THR A 112 -51.08 13.38 -4.01
C THR A 112 -51.69 14.00 -2.76
N ALA A 113 -50.93 14.08 -1.66
CA ALA A 113 -51.39 14.69 -0.42
C ALA A 113 -51.70 16.19 -0.59
N THR A 114 -50.88 16.91 -1.35
CA THR A 114 -51.10 18.33 -1.67
C THR A 114 -52.36 18.53 -2.51
N GLY A 115 -52.59 17.69 -3.53
CA GLY A 115 -53.83 17.72 -4.32
C GLY A 115 -55.08 17.39 -3.49
N ALA A 116 -54.97 16.47 -2.53
CA ALA A 116 -56.04 16.17 -1.59
C ALA A 116 -56.34 17.36 -0.66
N LEU A 117 -55.31 18.02 -0.14
CA LEU A 117 -55.45 19.24 0.67
C LEU A 117 -56.10 20.38 -0.11
N ASP A 118 -55.74 20.59 -1.37
CA ASP A 118 -56.38 21.61 -2.22
C ASP A 118 -57.85 21.30 -2.51
N THR A 119 -58.20 20.01 -2.61
CA THR A 119 -59.58 19.56 -2.77
C THR A 119 -60.40 19.82 -1.50
N VAL A 120 -59.83 19.51 -0.33
CA VAL A 120 -60.43 19.82 0.98
C VAL A 120 -60.53 21.33 1.20
N ARG A 121 -59.53 22.11 0.80
CA ARG A 121 -59.56 23.57 0.89
C ARG A 121 -60.64 24.16 -0.01
N ARG A 122 -60.87 23.62 -1.20
CA ARG A 122 -61.96 24.03 -2.09
C ARG A 122 -63.34 23.65 -1.54
N SER A 123 -63.49 22.49 -0.89
CA SER A 123 -64.75 22.10 -0.27
C SER A 123 -65.07 22.95 0.98
N ILE A 124 -64.07 23.25 1.81
CA ILE A 124 -64.19 24.13 2.99
C ILE A 124 -64.35 25.60 2.58
N GLY A 125 -63.72 26.06 1.49
CA GLY A 125 -63.89 27.42 0.96
C GLY A 125 -65.32 27.73 0.47
N SER A 126 -66.20 26.74 0.35
CA SER A 126 -67.64 26.95 0.13
C SER A 126 -68.44 27.14 1.43
N VAL A 127 -67.82 26.95 2.59
CA VAL A 127 -68.44 27.10 3.92
C VAL A 127 -67.49 27.85 4.86
N GLY A 128 -67.64 29.18 4.92
CA GLY A 128 -67.26 29.95 6.11
C GLY A 128 -65.93 30.71 6.02
N ALA A 129 -66.04 32.02 5.84
CA ALA A 129 -65.08 32.99 6.32
C ALA A 129 -65.17 33.05 7.86
N VAL A 130 -64.20 32.48 8.59
CA VAL A 130 -63.95 32.81 10.00
C VAL A 130 -62.45 32.67 10.25
N GLY A 131 -61.85 33.73 10.78
CA GLY A 131 -60.41 33.79 11.05
C GLY A 131 -59.97 32.87 12.20
N SER A 132 -58.67 32.63 12.26
CA SER A 132 -58.01 32.34 13.54
C SER A 132 -56.54 32.71 13.46
N THR A 133 -56.13 33.45 14.48
CA THR A 133 -54.79 33.88 14.82
C THR A 133 -53.94 32.73 15.40
N SER A 134 -52.63 32.95 15.29
CA SER A 134 -51.56 32.60 16.24
C SER A 134 -51.01 31.17 16.35
N ALA A 135 -49.68 31.18 16.42
CA ALA A 135 -48.79 30.35 17.23
C ALA A 135 -48.18 29.09 16.58
N GLY A 136 -46.86 29.12 16.44
CA GLY A 136 -46.06 27.92 16.21
C GLY A 136 -44.71 28.09 15.52
N GLU A 137 -44.10 29.29 15.48
CA GLU A 137 -42.72 29.43 14.99
C GLU A 137 -41.74 29.18 16.14
N SER A 138 -41.40 27.90 16.35
CA SER A 138 -40.25 27.51 17.14
C SER A 138 -38.99 27.75 16.31
N VAL A 139 -38.50 29.00 16.31
CA VAL A 139 -37.15 29.31 15.86
C VAL A 139 -36.21 28.80 16.94
N GLU A 140 -35.72 27.57 16.74
CA GLU A 140 -34.65 27.01 17.55
C GLU A 140 -33.41 27.90 17.35
N ALA A 141 -32.92 28.44 18.46
CA ALA A 141 -31.84 29.42 18.51
C ALA A 141 -30.60 28.87 17.80
N SER A 142 -30.31 29.43 16.62
CA SER A 142 -29.10 29.16 15.85
C SER A 142 -27.90 29.62 16.68
N ALA A 143 -27.22 28.66 17.31
CA ALA A 143 -25.87 28.85 17.82
C ALA A 143 -25.00 29.42 16.67
N PRO A 144 -23.94 30.21 16.96
CA PRO A 144 -23.06 30.72 15.92
C PRO A 144 -22.54 29.53 15.09
N VAL A 145 -23.07 29.41 13.87
CA VAL A 145 -22.71 28.32 12.97
C VAL A 145 -21.33 28.65 12.46
N ASP A 146 -20.31 27.97 13.03
CA ASP A 146 -18.97 28.05 12.51
C ASP A 146 -19.01 27.83 10.99
N PRO A 147 -18.27 28.64 10.21
CA PRO A 147 -18.33 28.58 8.75
C PRO A 147 -18.00 27.17 8.27
N VAL A 148 -17.05 26.48 8.88
CA VAL A 148 -16.85 25.03 8.69
C VAL A 148 -16.85 24.37 10.05
N ALA A 149 -17.73 23.39 10.23
CA ALA A 149 -17.80 22.55 11.42
C ALA A 149 -17.75 21.08 10.98
N TRP A 150 -17.07 20.23 11.75
CA TRP A 150 -16.93 18.82 11.42
C TRP A 150 -17.63 17.95 12.44
N LYS A 151 -18.42 16.99 11.95
CA LYS A 151 -19.07 15.97 12.76
C LYS A 151 -18.57 14.60 12.35
N LEU A 152 -18.10 13.83 13.32
CA LEU A 152 -17.67 12.45 13.13
C LEU A 152 -18.87 11.50 13.30
N GLU A 153 -19.11 10.64 12.32
CA GLU A 153 -20.24 9.69 12.30
C GLU A 153 -19.76 8.28 11.94
N GLN A 154 -20.12 7.27 12.74
CA GLN A 154 -19.89 5.87 12.39
C GLN A 154 -21.07 5.35 11.56
N VAL A 155 -20.78 4.82 10.37
CA VAL A 155 -21.83 4.30 9.47
C VAL A 155 -21.83 2.77 9.44
N LYS A 156 -20.66 2.15 9.53
CA LYS A 156 -20.49 0.69 9.67
C LYS A 156 -19.35 0.41 10.66
N PRO A 157 -19.20 -0.82 11.20
CA PRO A 157 -18.20 -1.16 12.22
C PRO A 157 -16.75 -0.72 11.92
N MET A 158 -16.40 -0.53 10.65
CA MET A 158 -15.09 -0.04 10.23
C MET A 158 -15.14 1.19 9.32
N ILE A 159 -16.31 1.75 9.02
CA ILE A 159 -16.47 2.88 8.09
C ILE A 159 -17.02 4.07 8.84
N TRP A 160 -16.30 5.18 8.73
CA TRP A 160 -16.59 6.42 9.40
C TRP A 160 -16.60 7.57 8.39
N LEU A 161 -17.40 8.58 8.69
CA LEU A 161 -17.51 9.80 7.92
C LEU A 161 -17.14 11.00 8.80
N VAL A 162 -16.41 11.94 8.24
CA VAL A 162 -16.33 13.30 8.79
C VAL A 162 -17.17 14.20 7.90
N ARG A 163 -18.33 14.62 8.40
CA ARG A 163 -19.30 15.47 7.67
C ARG A 163 -19.07 16.94 7.98
N ASN A 164 -19.08 17.78 6.95
CA ASN A 164 -19.11 19.23 7.14
C ASN A 164 -20.54 19.64 7.55
N THR A 165 -20.73 20.03 8.81
CA THR A 165 -21.99 20.53 9.36
C THR A 165 -22.01 22.06 9.48
N GLY A 166 -20.98 22.74 8.97
CA GLY A 166 -20.92 24.20 8.92
C GLY A 166 -21.77 24.78 7.78
N SER A 167 -21.73 26.10 7.64
CA SER A 167 -22.48 26.86 6.63
C SER A 167 -21.70 27.16 5.34
N SER A 168 -20.39 26.86 5.32
CA SER A 168 -19.45 27.18 4.24
C SER A 168 -18.72 25.94 3.72
N THR A 169 -18.17 26.04 2.52
CA THR A 169 -17.41 24.95 1.89
C THR A 169 -16.00 24.88 2.46
N ALA A 170 -15.59 23.71 2.90
CA ALA A 170 -14.21 23.43 3.29
C ALA A 170 -13.36 23.16 2.03
N ARG A 171 -12.50 24.11 1.64
CA ARG A 171 -11.62 23.96 0.46
C ARG A 171 -10.39 23.15 0.79
N SER A 172 -9.90 22.39 -0.20
CA SER A 172 -8.71 21.56 -0.07
C SER A 172 -8.73 20.69 1.19
N ALA A 173 -9.92 20.19 1.55
CA ALA A 173 -10.10 19.36 2.72
C ALA A 173 -9.36 18.03 2.50
N LEU A 174 -8.55 17.64 3.47
CA LEU A 174 -7.74 16.41 3.44
C LEU A 174 -7.84 15.69 4.77
N LEU A 175 -8.16 14.41 4.72
CA LEU A 175 -8.20 13.52 5.87
C LEU A 175 -6.88 12.76 6.00
N THR A 176 -6.31 12.76 7.19
CA THR A 176 -5.04 12.08 7.48
C THR A 176 -5.12 11.28 8.78
N ASP A 177 -4.37 10.18 8.83
CA ASP A 177 -4.17 9.42 10.06
C ASP A 177 -3.21 10.19 10.99
N ALA A 178 -3.71 10.58 12.14
CA ALA A 178 -2.95 11.26 13.20
C ALA A 178 -2.57 10.31 14.35
N THR A 179 -2.79 9.01 14.18
CA THR A 179 -2.39 8.01 15.17
C THR A 179 -0.88 7.80 15.11
N GLN A 180 -0.24 7.69 16.28
CA GLN A 180 1.17 7.26 16.32
C GLN A 180 1.27 5.85 15.74
N PRO A 181 2.34 5.52 15.01
CA PRO A 181 2.50 4.20 14.39
C PRO A 181 2.21 3.05 15.36
N PRO A 182 1.48 2.00 14.92
CA PRO A 182 1.05 1.74 13.55
C PRO A 182 -0.15 2.61 13.11
N LYS A 183 -0.33 2.80 11.79
CA LYS A 183 -1.45 3.55 11.22
C LYS A 183 -2.73 2.72 11.26
N PHE A 184 -3.83 3.30 11.72
CA PHE A 184 -5.12 2.65 11.91
C PHE A 184 -6.22 3.24 11.02
N VAL A 185 -6.01 4.43 10.46
CA VAL A 185 -6.97 5.15 9.62
C VAL A 185 -6.54 5.06 8.16
N ARG A 186 -7.44 4.58 7.31
CA ARG A 186 -7.28 4.57 5.85
C ARG A 186 -8.31 5.51 5.23
N PRO A 187 -7.95 6.75 4.89
CA PRO A 187 -8.81 7.62 4.10
C PRO A 187 -9.20 6.93 2.79
N ASP A 188 -10.48 6.96 2.42
CA ASP A 188 -10.89 6.47 1.09
C ASP A 188 -10.50 7.51 0.01
N GLU A 189 -10.31 8.76 0.41
CA GLU A 189 -9.84 9.85 -0.44
C GLU A 189 -8.48 10.37 0.04
N VAL A 190 -7.50 10.40 -0.87
CA VAL A 190 -6.12 10.86 -0.58
C VAL A 190 -5.80 12.19 -1.29
N ILE A 191 -6.72 12.68 -2.12
CA ILE A 191 -6.55 13.92 -2.89
C ILE A 191 -7.39 15.02 -2.21
N PRO A 192 -6.81 16.19 -1.89
CA PRO A 192 -7.56 17.30 -1.31
C PRO A 192 -8.70 17.74 -2.23
N ARG A 193 -9.92 17.89 -1.69
CA ARG A 193 -11.07 18.39 -2.45
C ARG A 193 -11.91 19.38 -1.66
N ALA A 194 -12.80 20.07 -2.36
CA ALA A 194 -13.81 20.90 -1.71
C ALA A 194 -14.91 20.02 -1.10
N VAL A 195 -15.31 20.32 0.14
CA VAL A 195 -16.39 19.63 0.86
C VAL A 195 -17.46 20.64 1.26
N PRO A 196 -18.55 20.76 0.50
CA PRO A 196 -19.63 21.69 0.79
C PRO A 196 -20.40 21.32 2.08
N PRO A 197 -21.21 22.23 2.62
CA PRO A 197 -22.13 21.93 3.73
C PRO A 197 -22.97 20.68 3.44
N GLY A 198 -23.02 19.77 4.42
CA GLY A 198 -23.73 18.49 4.31
C GLY A 198 -22.94 17.35 3.65
N ASP A 199 -21.83 17.64 2.95
CA ASP A 199 -20.96 16.62 2.36
C ASP A 199 -19.93 16.07 3.38
N HIS A 200 -19.19 15.03 3.02
CA HIS A 200 -18.36 14.26 3.94
C HIS A 200 -17.08 13.69 3.33
N LEU A 201 -16.12 13.40 4.20
CA LEU A 201 -14.93 12.62 3.89
C LEU A 201 -15.06 11.23 4.53
N GLN A 202 -14.95 10.18 3.72
CA GLN A 202 -15.03 8.80 4.19
C GLN A 202 -13.65 8.21 4.47
N PHE A 203 -13.60 7.39 5.52
CA PHE A 203 -12.39 6.66 5.86
C PHE A 203 -12.71 5.36 6.60
N ARG A 204 -11.75 4.44 6.58
CA ARG A 204 -11.83 3.16 7.26
C ARG A 204 -10.92 3.13 8.48
N VAL A 205 -11.38 2.45 9.51
CA VAL A 205 -10.63 2.27 10.75
C VAL A 205 -10.35 0.79 10.96
N GLN A 206 -9.07 0.47 11.11
CA GLN A 206 -8.61 -0.85 11.51
C GLN A 206 -8.29 -0.77 13.00
N THR A 207 -9.09 -1.38 13.86
CA THR A 207 -8.76 -1.49 15.28
C THR A 207 -8.01 -2.80 15.51
N THR A 208 -6.87 -2.73 16.20
CA THR A 208 -6.21 -3.91 16.77
C THR A 208 -6.49 -3.98 18.26
N ARG A 209 -6.82 -5.17 18.76
CA ARG A 209 -7.06 -5.40 20.19
C ARG A 209 -5.80 -4.98 20.97
N GLY A 210 -5.95 -4.01 21.89
CA GLY A 210 -4.85 -3.48 22.70
C GLY A 210 -3.99 -2.39 22.04
N GLY A 211 -4.35 -1.91 20.85
CA GLY A 211 -3.70 -0.75 20.22
C GLY A 211 -4.20 0.60 20.78
N PRO A 212 -3.48 1.71 20.56
CA PRO A 212 -3.96 3.05 20.91
C PRO A 212 -5.23 3.40 20.11
N PRO A 213 -6.09 4.28 20.65
CA PRO A 213 -7.31 4.68 19.96
C PRO A 213 -6.96 5.40 18.64
N PRO A 214 -7.61 5.05 17.53
CA PRO A 214 -7.40 5.71 16.24
C PRO A 214 -7.64 7.22 16.33
N ARG A 215 -6.80 8.00 15.66
CA ARG A 215 -6.90 9.46 15.61
C ARG A 215 -6.97 9.95 14.18
N VAL A 216 -7.91 10.84 13.92
CA VAL A 216 -8.14 11.44 12.60
C VAL A 216 -7.85 12.92 12.67
N ARG A 217 -7.16 13.43 11.64
CA ARG A 217 -6.96 14.86 11.41
C ARG A 217 -7.55 15.25 10.08
N VAL A 218 -8.45 16.23 10.09
CA VAL A 218 -8.96 16.90 8.90
C VAL A 218 -8.30 18.26 8.80
N MET A 219 -7.67 18.54 7.67
CA MET A 219 -7.10 19.85 7.34
C MET A 219 -7.93 20.49 6.23
N TRP A 220 -8.27 21.77 6.33
CA TRP A 220 -9.01 22.48 5.27
C TRP A 220 -8.65 23.96 5.22
N ARG A 221 -9.12 24.65 4.20
CA ARG A 221 -9.07 26.11 4.07
C ARG A 221 -10.49 26.67 3.93
N GLU A 222 -10.71 27.84 4.49
CA GLU A 222 -11.94 28.60 4.31
C GLU A 222 -11.78 29.64 3.19
N ASP A 223 -12.89 30.12 2.65
CA ASP A 223 -12.89 31.12 1.58
C ASP A 223 -12.17 32.39 2.03
N GLY A 224 -11.07 32.72 1.34
CA GLY A 224 -10.24 33.89 1.65
C GLY A 224 -9.20 33.68 2.75
N ALA A 225 -9.18 32.52 3.42
CA ALA A 225 -8.17 32.20 4.43
C ALA A 225 -6.88 31.66 3.78
N THR A 226 -5.74 32.22 4.16
CA THR A 226 -4.41 31.79 3.71
C THR A 226 -3.89 30.58 4.50
N GLU A 227 -4.25 30.48 5.78
CA GLU A 227 -3.80 29.42 6.68
C GLU A 227 -4.77 28.23 6.70
N PRO A 228 -4.26 26.99 6.65
CA PRO A 228 -5.09 25.80 6.80
C PRO A 228 -5.54 25.65 8.26
N LYS A 229 -6.84 25.39 8.46
CA LYS A 229 -7.40 24.99 9.75
C LYS A 229 -7.32 23.48 9.93
N THR A 230 -7.32 23.03 11.18
CA THR A 230 -7.20 21.62 11.54
C THR A 230 -8.24 21.21 12.57
N PHE A 231 -8.79 20.00 12.39
CA PHE A 231 -9.73 19.36 13.28
C PHE A 231 -9.18 17.98 13.61
N ASP A 232 -8.85 17.77 14.88
CA ASP A 232 -8.28 16.53 15.39
C ASP A 232 -9.29 15.85 16.32
N VAL A 233 -9.58 14.58 16.05
CA VAL A 233 -10.50 13.79 16.86
C VAL A 233 -9.92 12.41 17.16
N THR A 234 -10.04 11.99 18.42
CA THR A 234 -9.71 10.63 18.86
C THR A 234 -10.98 9.81 18.85
N MET A 235 -10.92 8.66 18.19
CA MET A 235 -12.04 7.74 18.06
C MET A 235 -12.07 6.84 19.28
N LEU A 236 -13.11 6.98 20.09
CA LEU A 236 -13.37 6.06 21.19
C LEU A 236 -14.13 4.87 20.61
N ALA A 237 -13.60 3.67 20.79
CA ALA A 237 -14.35 2.45 20.50
C ALA A 237 -15.41 2.30 21.59
N GLU A 238 -16.68 2.29 21.20
CA GLU A 238 -17.77 1.79 22.05
C GLU A 238 -17.72 0.27 22.18
#